data_AF-A0A961R6U3-F1
#
_entry.id   AF-A0A961R6U3-F1
#
_cell.length_a   1.000
_cell.length_b   1.000
_cell.length_c   1.000
_cell.angle_alpha   90.00
_cell.angle_beta   90.00
_cell.angle_gamma   90.00
#
_symmetry.space_group_name_H-M   'P 1'
#
loop_
_entity.id
_entity.type
_entity.pdbx_description
1 polymer ?
#
loop_
_entity_poly.entity_id
_entity_poly.type
_entity_poly.pdbx_seq_one_letter_code
_entity_poly.pdbx_strand_id
1 'polypeptide(L)' 'MTQISQPDVRPANPNFSSGPCAKRPGWSLQALVDAALGRSHRAKIGKAKLAQAIDLTRAVLQVPDSHLI' A
#
# COMPACT_ATOMS: atom_id res chain seq x y z
N MET A 1 23.93 20.78 28.26
CA MET A 1 23.21 20.35 27.04
C MET A 1 23.85 19.06 26.55
N THR A 2 23.07 18.01 26.37
CA THR A 2 23.58 16.71 25.92
C THR A 2 23.87 16.79 24.41
N GLN A 3 25.11 16.53 24.00
CA GLN A 3 25.48 16.46 22.59
C GLN A 3 24.99 15.13 22.00
N ILE A 4 24.15 15.18 20.96
CA ILE A 4 23.72 13.99 20.23
C ILE A 4 24.63 13.85 19.01
N SER A 5 25.40 12.77 18.94
CA SER A 5 26.26 12.46 17.80
C SER A 5 25.42 12.22 16.54
N GLN A 6 25.78 12.88 15.44
CA GLN A 6 25.12 12.67 14.15
C GLN A 6 25.46 11.26 13.60
N PRO A 7 24.51 10.55 12.99
CA PRO A 7 24.81 9.28 12.34
C PRO A 7 25.80 9.43 11.18
N ASP A 8 26.78 8.53 11.10
CA ASP A 8 27.79 8.52 10.02
C ASP A 8 27.18 8.13 8.65
N VAL A 9 26.08 7.36 8.67
CA VAL A 9 25.43 6.83 7.48
C VAL A 9 24.08 7.49 7.26
N ARG A 10 23.86 7.98 6.04
CA ARG A 10 22.56 8.52 5.62
C ARG A 10 21.56 7.39 5.32
N PRO A 11 20.26 7.61 5.57
CA PRO A 11 19.23 6.65 5.14
C PRO A 11 19.23 6.46 3.63
N ALA A 12 18.97 5.22 3.19
CA ALA A 12 18.84 4.90 1.77
C ALA A 12 17.69 5.66 1.08
N ASN A 13 16.69 6.11 1.85
CA ASN A 13 15.58 6.91 1.37
C ASN A 13 15.38 8.12 2.31
N PRO A 14 15.66 9.36 1.86
CA PRO A 14 15.54 10.56 2.68
C PRO A 14 14.13 11.19 2.67
N ASN A 15 13.11 10.48 2.18
CA ASN A 15 11.74 10.99 2.12
C ASN A 15 11.00 10.75 3.45
N PHE A 16 11.03 11.73 4.35
CA PHE A 16 10.46 11.67 5.71
C PHE A 16 9.04 12.26 5.84
N SER A 17 8.27 12.31 4.76
CA SER A 17 6.89 12.80 4.80
C SER A 17 6.00 11.88 5.66
N SER A 18 5.10 12.47 6.45
CA SER A 18 4.08 11.74 7.24
C SER A 18 2.88 11.27 6.40
N GLY A 19 2.85 11.58 5.10
CA GLY A 19 1.75 11.25 4.20
C GLY A 19 1.61 12.29 3.07
N PRO A 20 1.77 11.92 1.78
CA PRO A 20 2.07 10.59 1.26
C PRO A 20 3.47 10.10 1.65
N CYS A 21 3.56 8.83 2.04
CA CYS A 21 4.82 8.17 2.41
C CYS A 21 5.53 7.61 1.17
N ALA A 22 6.83 7.34 1.28
CA ALA A 22 7.56 6.67 0.21
C ALA A 22 6.95 5.29 -0.11
N LYS A 23 6.91 4.95 -1.40
CA LYS A 23 6.48 3.62 -1.84
C LYS A 23 7.47 2.56 -1.36
N ARG A 24 6.98 1.31 -1.21
CA ARG A 24 7.83 0.18 -0.83
C ARG A 24 9.03 0.01 -1.78
N PRO A 25 10.20 -0.47 -1.29
CA PRO A 25 11.33 -0.80 -2.15
C PRO A 25 10.92 -1.74 -3.30
N GLY A 26 11.49 -1.52 -4.49
CA GLY A 26 11.19 -2.31 -5.69
C GLY A 26 9.81 -2.04 -6.32
N TRP A 27 9.05 -1.04 -5.86
CA TRP A 27 7.80 -0.65 -6.50
C TRP A 27 8.04 -0.17 -7.95
N SER A 28 7.21 -0.63 -8.88
CA SER A 28 7.24 -0.22 -10.29
C SER A 28 5.84 -0.11 -10.86
N LEU A 29 5.71 0.53 -12.03
CA LEU A 29 4.44 0.63 -12.76
C LEU A 29 3.93 -0.73 -13.25
N GLN A 30 4.77 -1.76 -13.28
CA GLN A 30 4.36 -3.11 -13.67
C GLN A 30 3.21 -3.64 -12.80
N ALA A 31 3.15 -3.21 -11.53
CA ALA A 31 2.05 -3.53 -10.62
C ALA A 31 0.67 -3.01 -11.09
N LEU A 32 0.64 -2.11 -12.07
CA LEU A 32 -0.57 -1.49 -12.60
C LEU A 32 -0.96 -2.02 -13.99
N VAL A 33 -0.23 -2.99 -14.55
CA VAL A 33 -0.48 -3.50 -15.92
C VAL A 33 -1.91 -4.05 -16.07
N ASP A 34 -2.40 -4.74 -15.04
CA ASP A 34 -3.75 -5.31 -15.02
C ASP A 34 -4.78 -4.37 -14.38
N ALA A 35 -4.49 -3.07 -14.26
CA ALA A 35 -5.43 -2.12 -13.70
C ALA A 35 -6.70 -2.02 -14.57
N ALA A 36 -7.87 -1.94 -13.93
CA ALA A 36 -9.16 -1.84 -14.61
C ALA A 36 -9.44 -0.39 -15.11
N LEU A 37 -8.49 0.20 -15.83
CA LEU A 37 -8.56 1.58 -16.31
C LEU A 37 -9.71 1.77 -17.31
N GLY A 38 -10.39 2.92 -17.24
CA GLY A 38 -11.48 3.27 -18.15
C GLY A 38 -12.73 2.37 -18.05
N ARG A 39 -12.81 1.47 -17.06
CA ARG A 39 -13.97 0.59 -16.84
C ARG A 39 -14.77 1.06 -15.64
N SER A 40 -16.08 0.84 -15.67
CA SER A 40 -16.93 1.03 -14.49
C SER A 40 -16.48 0.10 -13.36
N HIS A 41 -16.38 0.63 -12.14
CA HIS A 41 -16.10 -0.18 -10.94
C HIS A 41 -17.17 -1.27 -10.70
N ARG A 42 -18.39 -1.09 -11.21
CA ARG A 42 -19.48 -2.08 -11.12
C ARG A 42 -19.39 -3.19 -12.16
N ALA A 43 -18.52 -3.04 -13.17
CA ALA A 43 -18.28 -4.10 -14.14
C ALA A 43 -17.66 -5.31 -13.44
N LYS A 44 -17.80 -6.51 -14.05
CA LYS A 44 -17.31 -7.77 -13.49
C LYS A 44 -15.84 -7.69 -13.03
N ILE A 45 -14.96 -7.08 -13.84
CA ILE A 45 -13.53 -6.92 -13.51
C ILE A 45 -13.30 -6.02 -12.28
N GLY A 46 -14.06 -4.91 -12.15
CA GLY A 46 -13.94 -3.99 -11.01
C GLY A 46 -14.43 -4.65 -9.73
N LYS A 47 -15.61 -5.28 -9.78
CA LYS A 47 -16.17 -6.05 -8.66
C LYS A 47 -15.21 -7.16 -8.20
N ALA A 48 -14.62 -7.90 -9.13
CA ALA A 48 -13.67 -8.96 -8.80
C ALA A 48 -12.42 -8.44 -8.08
N LYS A 49 -11.83 -7.32 -8.55
CA LYS A 49 -10.67 -6.71 -7.89
C LYS A 49 -11.00 -6.14 -6.51
N LEU A 50 -12.19 -5.55 -6.34
CA LEU A 50 -12.65 -5.07 -5.02
C LEU A 50 -12.84 -6.24 -4.05
N ALA A 51 -13.48 -7.33 -4.47
CA ALA A 51 -13.60 -8.54 -3.66
C ALA A 51 -12.23 -9.09 -3.26
N GLN A 52 -11.29 -9.18 -4.20
CA GLN A 52 -9.91 -9.60 -3.91
C GLN A 52 -9.23 -8.71 -2.86
N ALA A 53 -9.41 -7.39 -2.94
CA ALA A 53 -8.83 -6.46 -1.96
C ALA A 53 -9.43 -6.64 -0.57
N ILE A 54 -10.74 -6.91 -0.48
CA ILE A 54 -11.44 -7.22 0.77
C ILE A 54 -10.90 -8.52 1.37
N ASP A 55 -10.81 -9.58 0.57
CA ASP A 55 -10.33 -10.90 1.01
C ASP A 55 -8.89 -10.83 1.52
N LEU A 56 -8.01 -10.14 0.79
CA LEU A 56 -6.62 -9.93 1.19
C LEU A 56 -6.51 -9.09 2.47
N THR A 57 -7.32 -8.04 2.60
CA THR A 57 -7.34 -7.21 3.82
C THR A 57 -7.76 -8.03 5.03
N ARG A 58 -8.81 -8.86 4.90
CA ARG A 58 -9.24 -9.79 5.94
C ARG A 58 -8.13 -10.74 6.34
N ALA A 59 -7.44 -11.33 5.37
CA ALA A 59 -6.37 -12.28 5.61
C ALA A 59 -5.17 -11.65 6.32
N VAL A 60 -4.73 -10.46 5.87
CA VAL A 60 -3.56 -9.75 6.43
C VAL A 60 -3.82 -9.25 7.83
N LEU A 61 -5.00 -8.65 8.07
CA LEU A 61 -5.35 -8.06 9.36
C LEU A 61 -6.08 -9.04 10.29
N GLN A 62 -6.35 -10.26 9.83
CA GLN A 62 -7.08 -11.31 10.56
C GLN A 62 -8.45 -10.81 11.08
N VAL A 63 -9.20 -10.11 10.21
CA VAL A 63 -10.48 -9.50 10.59
C VAL A 63 -11.53 -10.60 10.83
N PRO A 64 -12.21 -10.63 11.99
CA PRO A 64 -13.26 -11.61 12.27
C PRO A 64 -14.45 -11.50 11.31
N ASP A 65 -15.13 -12.62 11.03
CA ASP A 65 -16.28 -12.66 10.11
C ASP A 65 -17.48 -11.83 10.58
N SER A 66 -17.54 -11.49 11.87
CA SER A 66 -18.52 -10.57 12.43
C SER A 66 -18.34 -9.11 12.02
N HIS A 67 -17.22 -8.77 11.36
CA HIS A 67 -16.88 -7.40 10.97
C HIS A 67 -16.85 -7.23 9.46
N LEU A 68 -17.43 -6.12 9.00
CA LEU A 68 -17.39 -5.69 7.61
C LEU A 68 -16.04 -5.03 7.27
N ILE A 69 -15.69 -5.08 5.99
CA ILE A 69 -14.57 -4.39 5.35
C ILE A 69 -15.14 -3.61 4.17
#